data_AF-A0A1I8BA91-F1
#
_entry.id   AF-A0A1I8BA91-F1
#
_cell.length_a   1.000
_cell.length_b   1.000
_cell.length_c   1.000
_cell.angle_alpha   90.00
_cell.angle_beta   90.00
_cell.angle_gamma   90.00
#
_symmetry.space_group_name_H-M   'P 1'
#
loop_
_entity.id
_entity.type
_entity.pdbx_description
1 polymer ?
#
loop_
_entity_poly.entity_id
_entity_poly.type
_entity_poly.pdbx_seq_one_letter_code
_entity_poly.pdbx_strand_id
1 'polypeptide(L)'
;MAECKLGYSALAYNDYGCWCGVGGVGQPMDKIDACCMAHDKCYDLAVDKGICFDVEFEYIDDYSWECKIKEPFCPINLSGCKAALCHCDKQVVDCWSNYPKPLNKTKCTHGNRIISNILGVIYDSLKIVINFVSSLPNFVAGLFHRN
;
A
#
# COMPACT_ATOMS: atom_id res chain seq x y z
N MET A 1 0.88 11.04 7.84
CA MET A 1 0.20 12.15 7.12
C MET A 1 -1.25 12.40 7.55
N ALA A 2 -2.09 11.38 7.71
CA ALA A 2 -3.50 11.56 8.12
C ALA A 2 -3.66 12.36 9.42
N GLU A 3 -2.88 12.08 10.46
CA GLU A 3 -2.96 12.84 11.73
C GLU A 3 -2.65 14.33 11.54
N CYS A 4 -1.71 14.66 10.65
CA CYS A 4 -1.35 16.03 10.33
C CYS A 4 -2.53 16.78 9.69
N LYS A 5 -3.13 16.21 8.64
CA LYS A 5 -4.17 16.89 7.85
C LYS A 5 -5.56 16.79 8.45
N LEU A 6 -5.93 15.58 8.88
CA LEU A 6 -7.29 15.23 9.29
C LEU A 6 -7.49 15.34 10.81
N GLY A 7 -6.40 15.34 11.59
CA GLY A 7 -6.45 15.36 13.05
C GLY A 7 -6.76 14.00 13.69
N TYR A 8 -6.67 12.90 12.93
CA TYR A 8 -6.83 11.54 13.42
C TYR A 8 -6.06 10.53 12.56
N SER A 9 -5.85 9.33 13.12
CA SER A 9 -5.08 8.26 12.49
C SER A 9 -5.73 7.71 11.20
N ALA A 10 -4.88 7.35 10.23
CA ALA A 10 -5.29 6.68 8.98
C ALA A 10 -6.00 5.34 9.25
N LEU A 11 -5.79 4.72 10.42
CA LEU A 11 -6.46 3.48 10.84
C LEU A 11 -8.00 3.56 10.83
N ALA A 12 -8.57 4.77 10.83
CA ALA A 12 -9.99 4.99 10.63
C ALA A 12 -10.50 4.45 9.27
N TYR A 13 -9.63 4.38 8.26
CA TYR A 13 -9.95 3.92 6.91
C TYR A 13 -9.59 2.45 6.66
N ASN A 14 -8.75 1.81 7.48
CA ASN A 14 -8.44 0.39 7.32
C ASN A 14 -9.70 -0.47 7.40
N ASP A 15 -9.82 -1.48 6.54
CA ASP A 15 -10.99 -2.37 6.41
C ASP A 15 -12.31 -1.66 6.08
N TYR A 16 -12.21 -0.50 5.41
CA TYR A 16 -13.35 0.24 4.86
C TYR A 16 -13.55 -0.12 3.38
N GLY A 17 -14.80 -0.36 3.00
CA GLY A 17 -15.18 -0.59 1.61
C GLY A 17 -14.52 -1.83 1.01
N CYS A 18 -14.28 -1.77 -0.30
CA CYS A 18 -13.66 -2.83 -1.10
C CYS A 18 -12.16 -2.61 -1.29
N TRP A 19 -11.65 -1.39 -1.13
CA TRP A 19 -10.27 -1.01 -1.44
C TRP A 19 -9.47 -0.50 -0.24
N CYS A 20 -10.07 0.08 0.80
CA CYS A 20 -9.25 0.55 1.94
C CYS A 20 -8.78 -0.62 2.81
N GLY A 21 -7.54 -1.07 2.61
CA GLY A 21 -6.91 -2.19 3.32
C GLY A 21 -5.88 -2.90 2.44
N VAL A 22 -5.52 -4.13 2.81
CA VAL A 22 -4.65 -4.95 1.95
C VAL A 22 -5.47 -5.50 0.78
N GLY A 23 -4.91 -5.37 -0.43
CA GLY A 23 -5.57 -5.76 -1.67
C GLY A 23 -6.71 -4.80 -2.06
N GLY A 24 -7.56 -5.22 -2.98
CA GLY A 24 -8.65 -4.39 -3.47
C GLY A 24 -9.24 -4.97 -4.73
N VAL A 25 -10.56 -4.94 -4.87
CA VAL A 25 -11.21 -5.51 -6.06
C VAL A 25 -12.55 -4.85 -6.33
N GLY A 26 -12.90 -4.79 -7.61
CA GLY A 26 -14.23 -4.39 -8.06
C GLY A 26 -14.48 -2.89 -7.97
N GLN A 27 -15.74 -2.51 -7.91
CA GLN A 27 -16.15 -1.11 -7.88
C GLN A 27 -16.07 -0.56 -6.45
N PRO A 28 -15.56 0.67 -6.25
CA PRO A 28 -15.55 1.30 -4.94
C PRO A 28 -16.98 1.52 -4.44
N MET A 29 -17.19 1.31 -3.14
CA MET A 29 -18.48 1.43 -2.48
C MET A 29 -18.97 2.87 -2.41
N ASP A 30 -18.05 3.81 -2.23
CA ASP A 30 -18.31 5.23 -2.16
C ASP A 30 -17.06 6.04 -2.55
N LYS A 31 -17.09 7.35 -2.32
CA LYS A 31 -15.97 8.23 -2.67
C LYS A 31 -14.75 8.08 -1.76
N ILE A 32 -14.93 7.63 -0.51
CA ILE A 32 -13.81 7.32 0.39
C ILE A 32 -13.09 6.06 -0.12
N ASP A 33 -13.86 5.03 -0.47
CA ASP A 33 -13.33 3.80 -1.04
C ASP A 33 -12.66 4.04 -2.41
N ALA A 34 -13.18 4.99 -3.20
CA ALA A 34 -12.53 5.42 -4.43
C ALA A 34 -11.17 6.12 -4.21
N CYS A 35 -10.99 6.82 -3.09
CA CYS A 35 -9.67 7.35 -2.70
C CYS A 35 -8.68 6.20 -2.47
N CYS A 36 -9.11 5.13 -1.80
CA CYS A 36 -8.27 3.97 -1.54
C CYS A 36 -7.94 3.20 -2.83
N MET A 37 -8.91 3.02 -3.73
CA MET A 37 -8.63 2.47 -5.06
C MET A 37 -7.56 3.28 -5.82
N ALA A 38 -7.61 4.61 -5.74
CA ALA A 38 -6.61 5.47 -6.37
C ALA A 38 -5.24 5.36 -5.69
N HIS A 39 -5.21 5.14 -4.38
CA HIS A 39 -3.99 4.91 -3.60
C HIS A 39 -3.32 3.59 -4.01
N ASP A 40 -4.06 2.48 -4.03
CA ASP A 40 -3.52 1.17 -4.44
C ASP A 40 -3.00 1.22 -5.87
N LYS A 41 -3.74 1.85 -6.80
CA LYS A 41 -3.26 2.05 -8.18
C LYS A 41 -2.04 2.95 -8.29
N CYS A 42 -1.83 3.85 -7.33
CA CYS A 42 -0.63 4.69 -7.30
C CYS A 42 0.60 3.86 -6.93
N TYR A 43 0.45 2.91 -6.00
CA TYR A 43 1.46 1.93 -5.62
C TYR A 43 1.75 0.98 -6.79
N ASP A 44 0.71 0.37 -7.38
CA ASP A 44 0.84 -0.50 -8.56
C ASP A 44 1.64 0.19 -9.68
N LEU A 45 1.34 1.47 -9.95
CA LEU A 45 2.03 2.24 -10.98
C LEU A 45 3.53 2.46 -10.66
N ALA A 46 3.90 2.56 -9.39
CA ALA A 46 5.30 2.69 -8.98
C ALA A 46 6.07 1.38 -9.22
N VAL A 47 5.45 0.24 -8.96
CA VAL A 47 6.00 -1.10 -9.27
C VAL A 47 6.06 -1.34 -10.78
N ASP A 48 4.98 -1.06 -11.50
CA ASP A 48 4.89 -1.28 -12.96
C ASP A 48 5.97 -0.49 -13.72
N LYS A 49 6.35 0.68 -13.20
CA LYS A 49 7.42 1.52 -13.75
C LYS A 49 8.83 1.09 -13.30
N GLY A 50 8.94 0.08 -12.46
CA GLY A 50 10.20 -0.36 -11.85
C GLY A 50 10.83 0.67 -10.91
N ILE A 51 10.04 1.61 -10.39
CA ILE A 51 10.49 2.62 -9.43
C ILE A 51 10.60 1.98 -8.03
N CYS A 52 9.63 1.13 -7.71
CA CYS A 52 9.59 0.33 -6.50
C CYS A 52 9.72 -1.16 -6.84
N PHE A 53 10.12 -1.96 -5.84
CA PHE A 53 10.38 -3.38 -6.03
C PHE A 53 9.10 -4.24 -5.97
N ASP A 54 8.23 -3.98 -5.00
CA ASP A 54 7.04 -4.80 -4.75
C ASP A 54 6.05 -4.10 -3.78
N VAL A 55 4.75 -4.25 -4.04
CA VAL A 55 3.67 -3.53 -3.33
C VAL A 55 3.58 -3.95 -1.85
N GLU A 56 3.82 -5.22 -1.52
CA GLU A 56 3.82 -5.67 -0.11
C GLU A 56 4.95 -5.04 0.72
N PHE A 57 6.11 -4.80 0.10
CA PHE A 57 7.23 -4.12 0.76
C PHE A 57 7.01 -2.61 0.87
N GLU A 58 6.15 -2.02 0.05
CA GLU A 58 5.84 -0.59 0.06
C GLU A 58 5.03 -0.15 1.28
N TYR A 59 4.19 -1.04 1.84
CA TYR A 59 3.48 -0.75 3.09
C TYR A 59 4.37 -0.76 4.34
N ILE A 60 5.65 -1.15 4.22
CA ILE A 60 6.63 -1.20 5.32
C ILE A 60 7.89 -0.36 5.06
N ASP A 61 8.06 0.23 3.87
CA ASP A 61 9.23 1.06 3.58
C ASP A 61 9.08 2.43 4.26
N ASP A 62 10.07 2.78 5.07
CA ASP A 62 10.06 4.01 5.84
C ASP A 62 10.63 5.17 5.01
N TYR A 63 9.89 6.27 4.96
CA TYR A 63 10.30 7.48 4.27
C TYR A 63 9.96 8.71 5.12
N SER A 64 10.81 9.74 5.02
CA SER A 64 10.60 10.98 5.75
C SER A 64 9.53 11.85 5.10
N TRP A 65 8.77 12.57 5.91
CA TRP A 65 7.80 13.57 5.46
C TRP A 65 7.67 14.67 6.53
N GLU A 66 7.14 15.82 6.15
CA GLU A 66 6.99 16.97 7.05
C GLU A 66 5.52 17.35 7.23
N CYS A 67 5.15 17.86 8.41
CA CYS A 67 3.84 18.48 8.64
C CYS A 67 4.03 19.98 8.88
N LYS A 68 3.48 20.84 8.02
CA LYS A 68 3.47 22.28 8.22
C LYS A 68 2.05 22.81 8.13
N ILE A 69 1.57 23.44 9.20
CA ILE A 69 0.24 24.09 9.23
C ILE A 69 -0.87 23.12 8.77
N LYS A 70 -0.90 21.90 9.35
CA LYS A 70 -1.83 20.82 9.00
C LYS A 70 -1.77 20.36 7.54
N GLU A 71 -0.68 20.63 6.84
CA GLU A 71 -0.46 20.14 5.49
C GLU A 71 0.77 19.19 5.49
N PRO A 72 0.62 17.95 5.03
CA PRO A 72 1.75 17.03 4.86
C PRO A 72 2.56 17.40 3.60
N PHE A 73 3.88 17.29 3.67
CA PHE A 73 4.79 17.58 2.57
C PHE A 73 5.77 16.44 2.36
N CYS A 74 6.06 16.14 1.09
CA CYS A 74 7.16 15.28 0.68
C CYS A 74 8.40 16.13 0.42
N PRO A 75 9.48 15.98 1.21
CA PRO A 75 10.76 16.62 0.96
C PRO A 75 11.28 16.49 -0.48
N ILE A 76 11.87 17.57 -1.01
CA ILE A 76 12.37 17.64 -2.39
C ILE A 76 13.56 16.68 -2.63
N ASN A 77 14.28 16.33 -1.57
CA ASN A 77 15.42 15.40 -1.63
C ASN A 77 15.01 13.92 -1.60
N LEU A 78 13.72 13.60 -1.43
CA LEU A 78 13.24 12.23 -1.64
C LEU A 78 13.33 11.88 -3.13
N SER A 79 13.71 10.64 -3.40
CA SER A 79 13.81 10.13 -4.76
C SER A 79 13.44 8.64 -4.82
N GLY A 80 13.25 8.13 -6.03
CA GLY A 80 12.91 6.73 -6.27
C GLY A 80 11.60 6.33 -5.58
N CYS A 81 11.58 5.11 -5.04
CA CYS A 81 10.41 4.54 -4.40
C CYS A 81 9.88 5.41 -3.24
N LYS A 82 10.76 5.88 -2.35
CA LYS A 82 10.37 6.70 -1.20
C LYS A 82 9.63 7.99 -1.59
N ALA A 83 10.03 8.63 -2.67
CA ALA A 83 9.30 9.79 -3.19
C ALA A 83 7.93 9.40 -3.75
N ALA A 84 7.86 8.31 -4.53
CA ALA A 84 6.61 7.82 -5.09
C ALA A 84 5.59 7.49 -3.99
N LEU A 85 6.00 6.71 -2.98
CA LEU A 85 5.14 6.34 -1.85
C LEU A 85 4.66 7.57 -1.07
N CYS A 86 5.57 8.49 -0.75
CA CYS A 86 5.21 9.74 -0.09
C CYS A 86 4.12 10.51 -0.87
N HIS A 87 4.25 10.60 -2.19
CA HIS A 87 3.27 11.28 -3.02
C HIS A 87 1.93 10.55 -3.09
N CYS A 88 1.92 9.22 -3.15
CA CYS A 88 0.70 8.42 -3.10
C CYS A 88 -0.02 8.59 -1.74
N ASP A 89 0.71 8.53 -0.63
CA ASP A 89 0.17 8.70 0.73
C ASP A 89 -0.35 10.12 0.98
N LYS A 90 0.33 11.13 0.42
CA LYS A 90 -0.18 12.50 0.45
C LYS A 90 -1.52 12.59 -0.31
N GLN A 91 -1.58 12.03 -1.52
CA GLN A 91 -2.76 12.10 -2.37
C GLN A 91 -3.99 11.45 -1.73
N VAL A 92 -3.84 10.28 -1.08
CA VAL A 92 -4.99 9.63 -0.43
C VAL A 92 -5.49 10.44 0.76
N VAL A 93 -4.59 11.03 1.55
CA VAL A 93 -4.95 11.91 2.68
C VAL A 93 -5.61 13.20 2.21
N ASP A 94 -5.13 13.78 1.10
CA ASP A 94 -5.79 14.91 0.45
C ASP A 94 -7.19 14.54 -0.03
N CYS A 95 -7.35 13.37 -0.65
CA CYS A 95 -8.64 12.87 -1.10
C CYS A 95 -9.63 12.69 0.07
N TRP A 96 -9.19 12.01 1.14
CA TRP A 96 -9.98 11.82 2.36
C TRP A 96 -10.43 13.13 3.02
N SER A 97 -9.64 14.20 2.93
CA SER A 97 -9.98 15.50 3.52
C SER A 97 -11.24 16.16 2.94
N ASN A 98 -11.73 15.66 1.79
CA ASN A 98 -12.97 16.15 1.16
C ASN A 98 -14.24 15.49 1.72
N TYR A 99 -14.10 14.52 2.64
CA TYR A 99 -15.21 13.74 3.17
C TYR A 99 -15.21 13.75 4.71
N PRO A 100 -16.39 13.61 5.36
CA PRO A 100 -16.43 13.44 6.81
C PRO A 100 -15.72 12.15 7.22
N LYS A 101 -15.12 12.16 8.41
CA LYS A 101 -14.53 10.96 9.01
C LYS A 101 -15.58 9.83 9.04
N PRO A 102 -15.27 8.63 8.52
CA PRO A 102 -16.20 7.51 8.62
C PRO A 102 -16.43 7.14 10.08
N LEU A 103 -17.70 7.08 10.49
CA LEU A 103 -18.09 6.67 11.84
C LEU A 103 -18.13 5.14 11.98
N ASN A 104 -18.34 4.44 10.86
CA ASN A 104 -18.41 2.98 10.78
C ASN A 104 -17.56 2.49 9.60
N LYS A 105 -17.01 1.29 9.74
CA LYS A 105 -16.27 0.61 8.66
C LYS A 105 -17.24 -0.14 7.76
N THR A 106 -17.73 0.53 6.71
CA THR A 106 -18.58 -0.09 5.68
C THR A 106 -17.87 -1.33 5.12
N LYS A 107 -18.57 -2.47 5.02
CA LYS A 107 -18.01 -3.68 4.42
C LYS A 107 -18.28 -3.71 2.91
N CYS A 108 -17.31 -4.20 2.14
CA CYS A 108 -17.50 -4.47 0.72
C CYS A 108 -18.71 -5.38 0.50
N THR A 109 -19.61 -4.98 -0.42
CA THR A 109 -20.82 -5.76 -0.74
C THR A 109 -20.74 -6.48 -2.08
N HIS A 110 -19.67 -6.24 -2.86
CA HIS A 110 -19.50 -6.81 -4.20
C HIS A 110 -18.22 -7.66 -4.23
N GLY A 111 -18.39 -8.98 -4.13
CA GLY A 111 -17.29 -9.96 -4.19
C GLY A 111 -16.93 -10.56 -2.83
N ASN A 112 -16.72 -11.87 -2.81
CA ASN A 112 -16.27 -12.59 -1.63
C ASN A 112 -14.81 -12.20 -1.32
N ARG A 113 -14.59 -11.16 -0.49
CA ARG A 113 -13.28 -10.81 0.08
C ARG A 113 -12.56 -12.00 0.76
N ILE A 114 -13.31 -13.03 1.17
CA ILE A 114 -12.81 -14.20 1.90
C ILE A 114 -11.81 -15.03 1.08
N ILE A 115 -12.01 -15.20 -0.23
CA ILE A 115 -11.14 -16.07 -1.04
C ILE A 115 -9.81 -15.36 -1.39
N SER A 116 -9.86 -14.03 -1.61
CA SER A 116 -8.68 -13.21 -1.88
C SER A 116 -7.73 -13.14 -0.68
N ASN A 117 -8.25 -13.06 0.54
CA ASN A 117 -7.41 -12.94 1.73
C ASN A 117 -6.64 -14.23 2.07
N ILE A 118 -7.22 -15.41 1.83
CA ILE A 118 -6.53 -16.68 2.12
C ILE A 118 -5.51 -17.02 1.04
N LEU A 119 -5.87 -16.86 -0.24
CA LEU A 119 -4.95 -17.14 -1.34
C LEU A 119 -3.85 -16.08 -1.48
N GLY A 120 -4.17 -14.80 -1.22
CA GLY A 120 -3.19 -13.70 -1.13
C GLY A 120 -2.19 -13.97 -0.02
N VAL A 121 -2.63 -14.08 1.25
CA VAL A 121 -1.71 -14.33 2.37
C VAL A 121 -0.82 -15.57 2.17
N ILE A 122 -1.35 -16.65 1.58
CA ILE A 122 -0.56 -17.86 1.29
C ILE A 122 0.43 -17.62 0.13
N TYR A 123 0.02 -16.95 -0.95
CA TYR A 123 0.87 -16.64 -2.09
C TYR A 123 1.96 -15.61 -1.75
N ASP A 124 1.63 -14.61 -0.94
CA ASP A 124 2.51 -13.53 -0.50
C ASP A 124 3.53 -14.06 0.51
N SER A 125 3.11 -14.92 1.45
CA SER A 125 4.03 -15.62 2.36
C SER A 125 5.01 -16.53 1.59
N LEU A 126 4.53 -17.21 0.54
CA LEU A 126 5.37 -18.10 -0.26
C LEU A 126 6.36 -17.30 -1.14
N LYS A 127 5.92 -16.16 -1.71
CA LYS A 127 6.79 -15.23 -2.46
C LYS A 127 7.86 -14.59 -1.59
N ILE A 128 7.53 -14.16 -0.36
CA ILE A 128 8.51 -13.64 0.61
C ILE A 128 9.58 -14.69 0.89
N VAL A 129 9.18 -15.94 1.14
CA VAL A 129 10.13 -17.04 1.39
C VAL A 129 10.99 -17.31 0.16
N ILE A 130 10.42 -17.34 -1.05
CA ILE A 130 11.17 -17.56 -2.30
C ILE A 130 12.17 -16.42 -2.55
N ASN A 131 11.75 -15.15 -2.40
CA ASN A 131 12.61 -14.00 -2.62
C ASN A 131 13.71 -13.88 -1.56
N PHE A 132 13.39 -14.16 -0.29
CA PHE A 132 14.40 -14.26 0.78
C PHE A 132 15.41 -15.38 0.51
N VAL A 133 14.96 -16.56 0.11
CA VAL A 133 15.85 -17.68 -0.24
C VAL A 133 16.72 -17.36 -1.47
N SER A 134 16.18 -16.65 -2.47
CA SER A 134 16.92 -16.25 -3.68
C SER A 134 17.93 -15.11 -3.47
N SER A 135 17.77 -14.31 -2.40
CA SER A 135 18.66 -13.20 -2.03
C SER A 135 19.76 -13.60 -1.05
N LEU A 136 19.73 -14.84 -0.52
CA LEU A 136 20.81 -15.38 0.29
C LEU A 136 22.01 -15.78 -0.60
N PRO A 137 23.21 -15.21 -0.39
CA PRO A 137 24.39 -15.42 -1.25
C PRO A 137 24.93 -16.87 -1.29
N ASN A 138 24.40 -17.77 -0.46
CA ASN A 138 24.94 -19.13 -0.27
C ASN A 138 24.16 -20.25 -1.00
N PHE A 139 23.09 -19.97 -1.76
CA PHE A 139 22.33 -21.04 -2.43
C PHE A 139 22.75 -21.32 -3.89
N VAL A 140 23.58 -20.46 -4.51
CA VAL A 140 24.03 -20.67 -5.90
C VAL A 140 25.27 -21.59 -5.98
N ALA A 141 25.85 -22.03 -4.86
CA ALA A 141 27.10 -22.79 -4.85
C ALA A 141 26.97 -24.31 -4.66
N GLY A 142 25.76 -24.90 -4.76
CA GLY A 142 25.53 -26.26 -4.24
C GLY A 142 24.97 -27.35 -5.16
N LEU A 143 24.56 -27.08 -6.41
CA LEU A 143 23.79 -28.06 -7.20
C LEU A 143 24.23 -28.32 -8.65
N PHE A 144 25.38 -27.80 -9.08
CA PHE A 144 25.98 -28.18 -10.37
C PHE A 144 27.46 -28.58 -10.22
N HIS A 145 27.71 -29.68 -9.51
CA HIS A 145 28.89 -30.54 -9.74
C HIS A 145 28.43 -32.00 -9.75
N ARG A 146 27.91 -32.42 -10.90
CA ARG A 146 27.95 -33.80 -11.39
C ARG A 146 28.27 -33.75 -12.88
N ASN A 147 29.55 -33.79 -13.19
CA ASN A 147 30.24 -34.67 -14.13
C ASN A 147 31.67 -34.17 -14.31
#